data_AF-A0A4R5JSD0-F1
#
_entry.id   AF-A0A4R5JSD0-F1
#
_cell.length_a   1.000
_cell.length_b   1.000
_cell.length_c   1.000
_cell.angle_alpha   90.00
_cell.angle_beta   90.00
_cell.angle_gamma   90.00
#
_symmetry.space_group_name_H-M   'P 1'
#
loop_
_entity.id
_entity.type
_entity.pdbx_description
1 polymer ?
#
loop_
_entity_poly.entity_id
_entity_poly.type
_entity_poly.pdbx_seq_one_letter_code
_entity_poly.pdbx_strand_id
1 'polypeptide(L)'
;MATKAWWILKHPPLFNVRAGIRAEDALVHASLYLKCASATIPKAVQYTQEPGRGFAWSTQHSVEMAKALIDALLDGIEERQLNAKQFGM
;
A
#
# COMPACT_ATOMS: atom_id res chain seq x y z
N MET A 1 -15.47 34.25 -0.08
CA MET A 1 -14.26 33.95 -0.86
C MET A 1 -13.66 32.66 -0.33
N ALA A 2 -13.90 31.53 -0.99
CA ALA A 2 -13.28 30.24 -0.69
C ALA A 2 -13.35 29.35 -1.94
N THR A 3 -12.29 29.34 -2.74
CA THR A 3 -12.12 28.46 -3.90
C THR A 3 -11.79 27.05 -3.40
N LYS A 4 -12.82 26.21 -3.22
CA LYS A 4 -12.64 24.78 -2.97
C LYS A 4 -12.06 24.14 -4.24
N ALA A 5 -10.84 23.61 -4.11
CA ALA A 5 -10.14 22.88 -5.15
C ALA A 5 -10.82 21.52 -5.38
N TRP A 6 -11.79 21.49 -6.29
CA TRP A 6 -12.56 20.29 -6.67
C TRP A 6 -11.82 19.34 -7.62
N TRP A 7 -10.54 19.57 -7.92
CA TRP A 7 -9.88 18.93 -9.07
C TRP A 7 -9.00 17.73 -8.73
N ILE A 8 -8.70 17.46 -7.46
CA ILE A 8 -7.66 16.46 -7.13
C ILE A 8 -8.21 15.05 -6.85
N LEU A 9 -9.54 14.84 -6.71
CA LEU A 9 -10.08 13.54 -6.25
C LEU A 9 -11.33 13.07 -7.03
N LYS A 10 -11.29 13.04 -8.37
CA LYS A 10 -12.33 12.40 -9.21
C LYS A 10 -11.77 11.39 -10.22
N HIS A 11 -10.82 10.56 -9.80
CA HIS A 11 -10.59 9.30 -10.51
C HIS A 11 -11.29 8.19 -9.74
N PRO A 12 -12.19 7.41 -10.37
CA PRO A 12 -12.61 6.13 -9.82
C PRO A 12 -11.36 5.35 -9.42
N PRO A 13 -11.32 4.71 -8.24
CA PRO A 13 -10.13 4.02 -7.79
C PRO A 13 -9.71 3.00 -8.85
N LEU A 14 -8.43 3.06 -9.25
CA LEU A 14 -7.84 2.18 -10.27
C LEU A 14 -8.06 0.69 -9.93
N PHE A 15 -8.13 0.39 -8.63
CA PHE A 15 -8.50 -0.90 -8.09
C PHE A 15 -9.81 -0.75 -7.31
N ASN A 16 -10.93 -1.19 -7.90
CA ASN A 16 -12.15 -1.37 -7.14
C ASN A 16 -12.11 -2.79 -6.55
N VAL A 17 -11.82 -2.87 -5.25
CA VAL A 17 -12.00 -4.13 -4.53
C VAL A 17 -13.48 -4.49 -4.65
N ARG A 18 -13.79 -5.70 -5.15
CA ARG A 18 -15.17 -6.16 -5.34
C ARG A 18 -16.00 -5.81 -4.11
N ALA A 19 -17.14 -5.14 -4.29
CA ALA A 19 -18.02 -4.78 -3.18
C ALA A 19 -18.30 -6.04 -2.33
N GLY A 20 -18.06 -5.95 -1.03
CA GLY A 20 -18.21 -7.05 -0.08
C GLY A 20 -16.93 -7.80 0.31
N ILE A 21 -15.76 -7.46 -0.25
CA ILE A 21 -14.48 -7.96 0.28
C ILE A 21 -14.10 -7.14 1.51
N ARG A 22 -13.59 -7.81 2.55
CA ARG A 22 -13.15 -7.14 3.78
C ARG A 22 -11.91 -6.31 3.48
N ALA A 23 -11.80 -5.13 4.09
CA ALA A 23 -10.66 -4.25 3.90
C ALA A 23 -9.32 -4.95 4.24
N GLU A 24 -9.33 -5.81 5.26
CA GLU A 24 -8.20 -6.66 5.66
C GLU A 24 -7.69 -7.55 4.51
N ASP A 25 -8.60 -8.28 3.84
CA ASP A 25 -8.23 -9.17 2.72
C ASP A 25 -7.59 -8.36 1.57
N ALA A 26 -8.13 -7.18 1.27
CA ALA A 26 -7.57 -6.28 0.27
C ALA A 26 -6.17 -5.77 0.65
N LEU A 27 -5.95 -5.42 1.92
CA LEU A 27 -4.67 -4.98 2.44
C LEU A 27 -3.62 -6.11 2.42
N VAL A 28 -4.02 -7.36 2.71
CA VAL A 28 -3.14 -8.53 2.58
C VAL A 28 -2.66 -8.70 1.13
N HIS A 29 -3.56 -8.58 0.15
CA HIS A 29 -3.19 -8.65 -1.26
C HIS A 29 -2.29 -7.48 -1.68
N ALA A 30 -2.57 -6.27 -1.21
CA ALA A 30 -1.72 -5.11 -1.47
C ALA A 30 -0.30 -5.30 -0.88
N SER A 31 -0.18 -5.81 0.34
CA SER A 31 1.11 -6.16 0.96
C SER A 31 1.87 -7.21 0.14
N LEU A 32 1.17 -8.22 -0.41
CA LEU A 32 1.76 -9.20 -1.30
C LEU A 32 2.33 -8.56 -2.59
N TYR A 33 1.59 -7.67 -3.24
CA TYR A 33 2.07 -6.98 -4.44
C TYR A 33 3.30 -6.12 -4.15
N LEU A 34 3.34 -5.43 -3.01
CA LEU A 34 4.52 -4.66 -2.60
C LEU A 34 5.74 -5.55 -2.32
N LYS A 35 5.54 -6.74 -1.72
CA LYS A 35 6.62 -7.74 -1.58
C LYS A 35 7.14 -8.19 -2.94
N CYS A 36 6.25 -8.46 -3.90
CA CYS A 36 6.65 -8.81 -5.27
C CYS A 36 7.44 -7.68 -5.93
N ALA A 37 6.98 -6.43 -5.83
CA ALA A 37 7.70 -5.27 -6.36
C ALA A 37 9.10 -5.15 -5.74
N SER A 38 9.21 -5.21 -4.42
CA SER A 38 10.47 -5.17 -3.68
C SER A 38 11.46 -6.26 -4.10
N ALA A 39 10.98 -7.47 -4.43
CA ALA A 39 11.83 -8.55 -4.93
C ALA A 39 12.36 -8.33 -6.36
N THR A 40 11.72 -7.47 -7.15
CA THR A 40 12.07 -7.23 -8.56
C THR A 40 13.00 -6.03 -8.76
N ILE A 41 12.91 -5.00 -7.91
CA ILE A 41 13.68 -3.76 -8.08
C ILE A 41 15.20 -3.97 -7.96
N PRO A 42 15.73 -4.80 -7.04
CA PRO A 42 17.17 -5.10 -7.00
C PRO A 42 17.66 -5.75 -8.31
N LYS A 43 16.82 -6.55 -8.96
CA LYS A 43 17.13 -7.10 -10.29
C LYS A 43 17.08 -5.99 -11.34
N ALA A 44 16.09 -5.11 -11.32
CA ALA A 44 16.00 -3.98 -12.25
C ALA A 44 17.24 -3.07 -12.19
N VAL A 45 17.80 -2.83 -11.00
CA VAL A 45 19.03 -2.05 -10.80
C VAL A 45 20.22 -2.67 -11.55
N GLN A 46 20.31 -4.00 -11.62
CA GLN A 46 21.40 -4.70 -12.33
C GLN A 46 21.39 -4.42 -13.84
N TYR A 47 20.22 -4.18 -14.42
CA TYR A 47 20.03 -3.91 -15.85
C TYR A 47 19.92 -2.41 -16.19
N THR A 48 20.06 -1.53 -15.20
CA THR A 48 19.89 -0.08 -15.37
C THR A 48 21.24 0.63 -15.22
N GLN A 49 21.53 1.56 -16.14
CA GLN A 49 22.69 2.46 -16.06
C GLN A 49 22.37 3.73 -15.26
N GLU A 50 23.40 4.44 -14.82
CA GLU A 50 23.21 5.76 -14.20
C GLU A 50 22.66 6.80 -15.20
N PRO A 51 21.78 7.73 -14.78
CA PRO A 51 21.30 7.97 -13.40
C PRO A 51 20.09 7.10 -13.00
N GLY A 52 19.65 6.18 -13.86
CA GLY A 52 18.42 5.41 -13.70
C GLY A 52 18.39 4.51 -12.45
N ARG A 53 19.56 4.12 -11.92
CA ARG A 53 19.65 3.37 -10.67
C ARG A 53 19.12 4.16 -9.48
N GLY A 54 19.35 5.48 -9.44
CA GLY A 54 18.79 6.36 -8.41
C GLY A 54 17.26 6.33 -8.39
N PHE A 55 16.61 6.31 -9.56
CA PHE A 55 15.15 6.19 -9.66
C PHE A 55 14.65 4.82 -9.20
N ALA A 56 15.36 3.74 -9.54
CA ALA A 56 15.03 2.40 -9.08
C ALA A 56 15.13 2.30 -7.54
N TRP A 57 16.19 2.82 -6.93
CA TRP A 57 16.34 2.86 -5.47
C TRP A 57 15.29 3.74 -4.78
N SER A 58 14.95 4.89 -5.36
CA SER A 58 13.87 5.74 -4.85
C SER A 58 12.51 5.01 -4.90
N THR A 59 12.27 4.21 -5.94
CA THR A 59 11.08 3.36 -6.05
C THR A 59 11.09 2.25 -5.00
N GLN A 60 12.23 1.59 -4.77
CA GLN A 60 12.39 0.59 -3.71
C GLN A 60 11.99 1.15 -2.35
N HIS A 61 12.53 2.32 -2.00
CA HIS A 61 12.23 2.95 -0.73
C HIS A 61 10.75 3.32 -0.59
N SER A 62 10.14 3.81 -1.67
CA SER A 62 8.69 4.10 -1.70
C SER A 62 7.84 2.85 -1.48
N VAL A 63 8.25 1.71 -2.06
CA VAL A 63 7.58 0.41 -1.88
C VAL A 63 7.71 -0.10 -0.45
N GLU A 64 8.90 0.01 0.15
CA GLU A 64 9.15 -0.36 1.55
C GLU A 64 8.29 0.46 2.50
N MET A 65 8.22 1.78 2.30
CA MET A 65 7.40 2.66 3.11
C MET A 65 5.91 2.38 2.96
N ALA A 66 5.42 2.15 1.73
CA ALA A 66 4.04 1.75 1.50
C ALA A 66 3.71 0.43 2.20
N LYS A 67 4.64 -0.54 2.20
CA LYS A 67 4.43 -1.82 2.87
C LYS A 67 4.34 -1.64 4.39
N ALA A 68 5.24 -0.86 4.98
CA ALA A 68 5.23 -0.58 6.41
C ALA A 68 3.90 0.06 6.87
N LEU A 69 3.34 0.98 6.06
CA LEU A 69 2.02 1.56 6.34
C LEU A 69 0.90 0.52 6.27
N ILE A 70 0.93 -0.39 5.30
CA ILE A 70 -0.09 -1.44 5.17
C ILE A 70 0.01 -2.44 6.32
N ASP A 71 1.22 -2.85 6.70
CA ASP A 71 1.42 -3.75 7.84
C ASP A 71 0.88 -3.12 9.13
N ALA A 72 1.18 -1.83 9.39
CA ALA A 72 0.64 -1.12 10.55
C ALA A 72 -0.89 -1.00 10.55
N LEU A 73 -1.52 -0.88 9.37
CA LEU A 73 -2.98 -0.89 9.24
C LEU A 73 -3.57 -2.28 9.55
N LEU A 74 -2.91 -3.35 9.10
CA LEU A 74 -3.32 -4.73 9.40
C LEU A 74 -3.21 -5.00 10.91
N ASP A 75 -2.09 -4.63 11.54
CA ASP A 75 -1.89 -4.77 12.98
C ASP A 75 -3.01 -4.06 13.77
N GLY A 76 -3.34 -2.82 13.39
CA GLY A 76 -4.43 -2.07 14.02
C GLY A 76 -5.84 -2.64 13.79
N ILE A 77 -6.06 -3.40 12.70
CA ILE A 77 -7.30 -4.15 12.47
C ILE A 77 -7.34 -5.37 13.39
N GLU A 78 -6.25 -6.11 13.49
CA GLU A 78 -6.13 -7.29 14.36
C GLU A 78 -6.34 -6.92 15.84
N GLU A 79 -5.69 -5.87 16.33
CA GLU A 79 -5.87 -5.36 17.70
C GLU A 79 -7.33 -5.01 17.99
N ARG A 80 -8.02 -4.34 17.06
CA ARG A 80 -9.43 -3.98 17.21
C ARG A 80 -10.32 -5.22 17.31
N GLN A 81 -10.05 -6.25 16.52
CA GLN A 81 -10.81 -7.50 16.54
C GLN A 81 -10.57 -8.29 17.84
N LEU A 82 -9.33 -8.32 18.34
CA LEU A 82 -9.00 -8.94 19.62
C LEU A 82 -9.72 -8.24 20.78
N ASN A 83 -9.68 -6.92 20.80
CA ASN A 83 -10.39 -6.12 21.81
C ASN A 83 -11.90 -6.37 21.76
N ALA A 84 -12.52 -6.38 20.58
CA ALA A 84 -13.94 -6.67 20.44
C ALA A 84 -14.32 -8.07 20.99
N LYS A 85 -13.50 -9.09 20.71
CA LYS A 85 -13.71 -10.45 21.22
C LYS A 85 -13.53 -10.54 22.74
N GLN A 86 -12.60 -9.78 23.32
CA GLN A 86 -12.33 -9.80 24.76
C GLN A 86 -13.42 -9.13 25.59
N PHE A 87 -14.12 -8.13 25.03
CA PHE A 87 -15.17 -7.39 25.73
C PHE A 87 -16.61 -7.80 25.38
N GLY A 88 -16.80 -8.85 24.56
CA GLY A 88 -18.11 -9.49 24.37
C GLY A 88 -19.19 -8.60 23.75
N MET A 89 -18.85 -7.81 22.74
CA MET A 89 -19.84 -7.20 21.83
C MET A 89 -20.16 -8.14 20.66
#